data_AF-A0A5B7ID92-F1
#
_entry.id   AF-A0A5B7ID92-F1
#
_cell.length_a   1.000
_cell.length_b   1.000
_cell.length_c   1.000
_cell.angle_alpha   90.00
_cell.angle_beta   90.00
_cell.angle_gamma   90.00
#
_symmetry.space_group_name_H-M   'P 1'
#
loop_
_entity.id
_entity.type
_entity.pdbx_description
1 polymer ?
#
loop_
_entity_poly.entity_id
_entity_poly.type
_entity_poly.pdbx_seq_one_letter_code
_entity_poly.pdbx_strand_id
1 'polypeptide(L)'
;MVSGTFWFPSVIFGPYWRHVQEAWEQREHPNLRFVFYEDLKADTMTHLQRLNDFTGANLTQSQLDTVSFHALSVSRCLSIPLSIHPTVLSLLRVYFS
;
A
#
# COMPACT_ATOMS: atom_id res chain seq x y z
N MET A 1 -9.13 3.35 22.54
CA MET A 1 -8.51 2.04 22.81
C MET A 1 -9.16 1.02 21.87
N VAL A 2 -8.63 0.89 20.64
CA VAL A 2 -9.14 -0.03 19.60
C VAL A 2 -8.44 -1.37 19.73
N SER A 3 -8.66 -2.07 20.84
CA SER A 3 -8.08 -3.41 21.06
C SER A 3 -9.20 -4.43 20.99
N GLY A 4 -9.29 -5.18 19.90
CA GLY A 4 -10.12 -6.39 19.88
C GLY A 4 -10.65 -6.81 18.52
N THR A 5 -11.23 -5.91 17.73
CA THR A 5 -12.12 -6.30 16.61
C THR A 5 -11.42 -6.80 15.35
N PHE A 6 -10.14 -6.46 15.11
CA PHE A 6 -9.43 -6.82 13.86
C PHE A 6 -9.28 -8.34 13.63
N TRP A 7 -9.18 -9.13 14.71
CA TRP A 7 -9.03 -10.58 14.64
C TRP A 7 -10.36 -11.32 14.41
N PHE A 8 -11.49 -10.66 14.65
CA PHE A 8 -12.80 -11.28 14.54
C PHE A 8 -13.30 -11.24 13.08
N PRO A 9 -14.04 -12.28 12.64
CA PRO A 9 -14.53 -12.38 11.26
C PRO A 9 -15.57 -11.32 10.88
N SER A 10 -16.05 -10.50 11.83
CA SER A 10 -17.11 -9.50 11.62
C SER A 10 -16.61 -8.13 11.14
N VAL A 11 -15.40 -8.05 10.57
CA VAL A 11 -14.85 -6.84 9.94
C VAL A 11 -14.93 -7.00 8.42
N ILE A 12 -15.20 -5.90 7.71
CA ILE A 12 -15.18 -5.88 6.24
C ILE A 12 -13.77 -6.29 5.78
N PHE A 13 -13.66 -7.35 4.96
CA PHE A 13 -12.39 -8.02 4.58
C PHE A 13 -11.65 -8.71 5.75
N GLY A 14 -12.38 -9.14 6.78
CA GLY A 14 -11.85 -10.03 7.83
C GLY A 14 -12.11 -11.51 7.52
N PRO A 15 -11.30 -12.43 8.06
CA PRO A 15 -10.17 -12.21 8.98
C PRO A 15 -8.84 -11.96 8.26
N TYR A 16 -8.09 -10.94 8.70
CA TYR A 16 -6.82 -10.52 8.10
C TYR A 16 -5.83 -11.66 7.85
N TRP A 17 -5.64 -12.54 8.83
CA TRP A 17 -4.65 -13.61 8.74
C TRP A 17 -4.97 -14.62 7.64
N ARG A 18 -6.26 -14.88 7.37
CA ARG A 18 -6.68 -15.75 6.26
C ARG A 18 -6.27 -15.15 4.92
N HIS A 19 -6.51 -13.85 4.71
CA HIS A 19 -6.11 -13.17 3.47
C HIS A 19 -4.60 -13.17 3.24
N VAL A 20 -3.82 -12.97 4.31
CA VAL A 20 -2.35 -13.05 4.24
C VAL A 20 -1.90 -14.48 3.92
N GLN A 21 -2.50 -15.48 4.56
CA GLN A 21 -2.14 -16.89 4.36
C GLN A 21 -2.42 -17.35 2.92
N GLU A 22 -3.60 -17.02 2.37
CA GLU A 22 -3.97 -17.35 0.99
C GLU A 22 -2.98 -16.74 -0.03
N ALA A 23 -2.59 -15.48 0.17
CA ALA A 23 -1.59 -14.82 -0.66
C ALA A 23 -0.18 -15.42 -0.47
N TRP A 24 0.15 -15.86 0.74
CA TRP A 24 1.45 -16.46 1.07
C TRP A 24 1.64 -17.85 0.46
N GLU A 25 0.57 -18.64 0.36
CA GLU A 25 0.56 -19.94 -0.31
C GLU A 25 0.88 -19.81 -1.81
N GLN A 26 0.52 -18.69 -2.43
CA GLN A 26 0.74 -18.40 -3.85
C GLN A 26 1.97 -17.52 -4.11
N ARG A 27 2.87 -17.34 -3.13
CA ARG A 27 4.02 -16.39 -3.24
C ARG A 27 4.97 -16.66 -4.41
N GLU A 28 5.00 -17.89 -4.92
CA GLU A 28 5.87 -18.31 -6.04
C GLU A 28 5.17 -18.19 -7.40
N HIS A 29 3.92 -17.73 -7.43
CA HIS A 29 3.15 -17.58 -8.65
C HIS A 29 3.74 -16.46 -9.53
N PRO A 30 3.99 -16.68 -10.83
CA PRO A 30 4.68 -15.72 -11.69
C PRO A 30 3.95 -14.39 -11.87
N ASN A 31 2.63 -14.36 -11.64
CA ASN A 31 1.79 -13.15 -11.69
C ASN A 31 1.41 -12.62 -10.29
N LEU A 32 2.00 -13.14 -9.22
CA LEU A 32 1.80 -12.63 -7.87
C LEU A 32 3.15 -12.18 -7.30
N ARG A 33 3.20 -10.95 -6.79
CA ARG A 33 4.39 -10.44 -6.14
C ARG A 33 4.03 -9.90 -4.78
N PHE A 34 4.48 -10.60 -3.75
CA PHE A 34 4.27 -10.21 -2.37
C PHE A 34 5.25 -9.10 -1.98
N VAL A 35 4.76 -8.04 -1.32
CA VAL A 35 5.57 -6.89 -0.91
C VAL A 35 5.18 -6.45 0.49
N PHE A 36 6.19 -6.13 1.31
CA PHE A 36 5.99 -5.58 2.66
C PHE A 36 6.03 -4.05 2.61
N TYR A 37 5.18 -3.43 3.42
CA TYR A 37 5.05 -1.98 3.46
C TYR A 37 6.30 -1.31 4.02
N GLU A 38 6.92 -1.91 5.03
CA GLU A 38 8.12 -1.43 5.70
C GLU A 38 9.30 -1.39 4.73
N ASP A 39 9.48 -2.43 3.92
CA ASP A 39 10.54 -2.53 2.91
C ASP A 39 10.34 -1.52 1.77
N LEU A 40 9.09 -1.27 1.36
CA LEU A 40 8.74 -0.23 0.39
C LEU A 40 9.08 1.17 0.91
N LYS A 41 8.84 1.41 2.19
CA LYS A 41 9.12 2.68 2.84
C LYS A 41 10.62 2.89 3.05
N ALA A 42 11.37 1.83 3.35
CA ALA A 42 12.81 1.88 3.53
C ALA A 42 13.54 2.15 2.20
N ASP A 43 13.24 1.35 1.16
CA ASP A 43 13.94 1.39 -0.14
C ASP A 43 12.96 1.48 -1.31
N THR A 44 12.32 2.64 -1.45
CA THR A 44 11.24 2.86 -2.41
C THR A 44 11.67 2.66 -3.86
N MET A 45 12.85 3.18 -4.25
CA MET A 45 13.28 3.14 -5.65
C MET A 45 13.64 1.73 -6.13
N THR A 46 14.33 0.96 -5.29
CA THR A 46 14.68 -0.43 -5.57
C THR A 46 13.42 -1.29 -5.75
N HIS A 47 12.41 -1.09 -4.90
CA HIS A 47 11.15 -1.82 -5.03
C HIS A 47 10.34 -1.40 -6.25
N LEU A 48 10.36 -0.11 -6.63
CA LEU A 48 9.75 0.38 -7.86
C LEU A 48 10.39 -0.22 -9.11
N GLN A 49 11.72 -0.30 -9.17
CA GLN A 49 12.42 -0.95 -10.28
C GLN A 49 12.02 -2.41 -10.40
N ARG A 50 12.01 -3.15 -9.28
CA ARG A 50 11.59 -4.55 -9.29
C ARG A 50 10.10 -4.74 -9.66
N LEU A 51 9.23 -3.77 -9.32
CA LEU A 51 7.83 -3.77 -9.74
C LEU A 51 7.67 -3.46 -11.24
N ASN A 52 8.50 -2.56 -11.76
CA ASN A 52 8.56 -2.25 -13.18
C ASN A 52 8.98 -3.49 -14.00
N ASP A 53 9.99 -4.21 -13.52
CA ASP A 53 10.45 -5.47 -14.14
C ASP A 53 9.37 -6.54 -14.09
N PHE A 54 8.69 -6.68 -12.93
CA PHE A 54 7.60 -7.64 -12.76
C PHE A 54 6.38 -7.36 -13.65
N THR A 55 6.01 -6.08 -13.80
CA THR A 55 4.86 -5.67 -14.62
C THR A 55 5.21 -5.64 -16.11
N GLY A 56 6.51 -5.65 -16.47
CA GLY A 56 6.97 -5.50 -17.84
C GLY A 56 6.72 -4.11 -18.44
N ALA A 57 6.58 -3.09 -17.59
CA ALA A 57 6.15 -1.75 -18.00
C ALA A 57 7.27 -0.92 -18.67
N ASN A 58 8.53 -1.37 -18.61
CA ASN A 58 9.71 -0.72 -19.22
C ASN A 58 9.77 0.81 -18.98
N LEU A 59 9.44 1.23 -17.77
CA LEU A 59 9.48 2.64 -17.37
C LEU A 59 10.92 3.16 -17.36
N THR A 60 11.09 4.38 -17.86
CA THR A 60 12.35 5.11 -17.77
C THR A 60 12.59 5.64 -16.35
N GLN A 61 13.85 5.91 -16.00
CA GLN A 61 14.23 6.39 -14.68
C GLN A 61 13.46 7.66 -14.26
N SER A 62 13.24 8.60 -15.20
CA SER A 62 12.48 9.83 -14.95
C SER A 62 11.00 9.58 -14.65
N GLN A 63 10.40 8.54 -15.24
CA GLN A 63 9.04 8.12 -14.94
C GLN A 63 8.97 7.48 -13.56
N LEU A 64 9.95 6.66 -13.20
CA LEU A 64 10.04 6.08 -11.85
C LEU A 64 10.18 7.16 -10.77
N ASP A 65 10.98 8.21 -11.03
CA ASP A 65 11.09 9.36 -10.13
C ASP A 65 9.77 10.14 -10.01
N THR A 66 9.02 10.24 -11.11
CA THR A 66 7.69 10.88 -11.09
C THR A 66 6.70 10.05 -10.27
N VAL A 67 6.73 8.72 -10.42
CA VAL A 67 5.87 7.79 -9.67
C VAL A 67 6.22 7.81 -8.18
N SER A 68 7.51 7.78 -7.84
CA SER A 68 7.95 7.86 -6.44
C SER A 68 7.52 9.17 -5.79
N PHE A 69 7.66 10.28 -6.51
CA PHE A 69 7.25 11.61 -6.06
C PHE A 69 5.73 11.73 -5.85
N HIS A 70 4.93 11.12 -6.72
CA HIS A 70 3.47 11.26 -6.68
C HIS A 70 2.77 10.26 -5.76
N ALA A 71 3.13 8.98 -5.83
CA ALA A 71 2.37 7.89 -5.22
C ALA A 71 2.89 7.47 -3.83
N LEU A 72 4.17 7.69 -3.53
CA LEU A 72 4.82 7.13 -2.34
C LEU A 72 5.18 8.17 -1.27
N SER A 73 5.00 9.46 -1.57
CA SER A 73 5.04 10.51 -0.56
C SER A 73 3.72 10.53 0.22
N VAL A 74 3.75 10.06 1.47
CA VAL A 74 2.59 10.01 2.38
C VAL A 74 1.90 11.37 2.49
N SER A 75 2.68 12.45 2.63
CA SER A 75 2.17 13.82 2.71
C SER A 75 1.38 14.25 1.47
N ARG A 76 1.72 13.69 0.31
CA ARG A 76 1.06 13.99 -0.96
C ARG A 76 -0.12 13.07 -1.23
N CYS A 77 -0.03 11.78 -0.88
CA CYS A 77 -1.16 10.86 -0.96
C CYS A 77 -2.36 11.35 -0.13
N LEU A 78 -2.09 11.98 1.02
CA LEU A 78 -3.10 12.62 1.88
C LEU A 78 -3.66 13.94 1.32
N SER A 79 -2.99 14.52 0.32
CA SER A 79 -3.38 15.80 -0.30
C SER A 79 -4.20 15.64 -1.59
N ILE A 80 -4.33 14.41 -2.12
CA ILE A 80 -5.08 14.15 -3.35
C ILE A 80 -6.58 14.03 -3.01
N PRO A 81 -7.43 14.97 -3.46
CA PRO A 81 -8.85 15.01 -3.07
C PRO A 81 -9.67 13.81 -3.59
N LEU A 82 -9.14 13.05 -4.56
CA LEU A 82 -9.83 11.91 -5.17
C LEU A 82 -9.67 10.60 -4.37
N SER A 83 -8.67 10.49 -3.49
CA SER A 83 -8.37 9.23 -2.79
C SER A 83 -9.06 9.10 -1.43
N ILE A 84 -9.60 10.20 -0.88
CA ILE A 84 -10.11 10.23 0.49
C ILE A 84 -11.50 10.83 0.46
N HIS A 85 -12.52 9.99 0.75
CA HIS A 85 -13.88 10.47 0.93
C HIS A 85 -13.88 11.58 2.00
N PRO A 86 -14.60 12.71 1.82
CA PRO A 86 -14.47 13.91 2.66
C PRO A 86 -14.64 13.67 4.17
N THR A 87 -15.35 12.61 4.56
CA THR A 87 -15.54 12.18 5.95
C THR A 87 -14.29 11.61 6.63
N VAL A 88 -13.30 11.12 5.88
CA VAL A 88 -12.06 10.56 6.45
C VAL A 88 -11.04 11.68 6.72
N LEU A 89 -11.09 12.76 5.92
CA LEU A 89 -10.28 13.98 6.12
C LEU A 89 -10.63 14.71 7.41
N SER A 90 -11.92 14.79 7.77
CA SER A 90 -12.35 15.39 9.04
C SER A 90 -11.89 14.60 10.26
N LEU A 91 -11.85 13.27 10.18
CA LEU A 91 -11.38 12.40 11.26
C LEU A 91 -9.86 12.46 11.46
N LEU A 92 -9.07 12.46 10.38
CA LEU A 92 -7.61 12.56 10.46
C LEU A 92 -7.15 13.91 11.03
N ARG A 93 -7.87 15.00 10.74
CA ARG A 93 -7.58 16.34 11.28
C ARG A 93 -7.82 16.44 12.79
N VAL A 94 -8.76 15.66 13.32
CA VAL A 94 -9.04 15.58 14.77
C VAL A 94 -8.03 14.69 15.49
N TYR A 95 -7.47 13.68 14.81
CA TYR A 95 -6.53 12.73 15.41
C TYR A 95 -5.08 13.23 15.49
N PHE A 96 -4.71 14.22 14.66
CA PHE A 96 -3.37 14.82 14.61
C PHE A 96 -3.31 16.25 15.21
N SER A 97 -4.30 16.63 16.04
CA SER A 97 -4.27 17.84 16.88
C SER A 97 -4.03 17.47 18.34
#